data_AF-A0A8H7PQ36-F1
#
_entry.id   AF-A0A8H7PQ36-F1
#
_cell.length_a   1.000
_cell.length_b   1.000
_cell.length_c   1.000
_cell.angle_alpha   90.00
_cell.angle_beta   90.00
_cell.angle_gamma   90.00
#
_symmetry.space_group_name_H-M   'P 1'
#
loop_
_entity.id
_entity.type
_entity.pdbx_description
1 polymer ?
#
loop_
_entity_poly.entity_id
_entity_poly.type
_entity_poly.pdbx_seq_one_letter_code
_entity_poly.pdbx_strand_id
1 'polypeptide(L)'
;MGDCATIKDHDLPATAQVAKQKAMYLGEVFNKCAKNGQDTQIPEFNFKNRGSMAYIGSWEAVVDMTPVHQKATEGGHFAWFFWRSAYLSMSVSLRNKIQIPMFWFLTWVAGRDITRF
;
A
#
# COMPACT_ATOMS: atom_id res chain seq x y z
N MET A 1 6.66 0.86 -15.60
CA MET A 1 5.76 0.26 -14.57
C MET A 1 5.22 1.37 -13.69
N GLY A 2 4.15 1.12 -12.92
CA GLY A 2 3.51 2.16 -12.11
C GLY A 2 2.72 3.15 -12.96
N ASP A 3 2.71 4.41 -12.55
CA ASP A 3 1.81 5.45 -13.08
C ASP A 3 2.14 5.89 -14.53
N CYS A 4 3.35 5.60 -15.00
CA CYS A 4 3.78 5.88 -16.37
C CYS A 4 3.59 4.69 -17.34
N ALA A 5 2.86 3.63 -16.95
CA ALA A 5 2.70 2.43 -17.77
C ALA A 5 1.29 1.84 -17.74
N THR A 6 0.61 1.88 -18.91
CA THR A 6 -0.69 1.26 -19.15
C THR A 6 -0.54 -0.11 -19.83
N ILE A 7 -1.42 -1.05 -19.48
CA ILE A 7 -1.55 -2.33 -20.17
C ILE A 7 -2.61 -2.10 -21.26
N LYS A 8 -2.31 -2.44 -22.52
CA LYS A 8 -3.31 -2.36 -23.60
C LYS A 8 -4.55 -3.16 -23.18
N ASP A 9 -5.72 -2.53 -23.25
CA ASP A 9 -7.03 -3.10 -22.92
C ASP A 9 -7.28 -3.43 -21.42
N HIS A 10 -6.35 -3.09 -20.52
CA HIS A 10 -6.51 -3.27 -19.07
C HIS A 10 -6.01 -2.05 -18.29
N ASP A 11 -6.87 -1.02 -18.22
CA ASP A 11 -6.61 0.13 -17.37
C ASP A 11 -6.77 -0.24 -15.89
N LEU A 12 -5.66 -0.11 -15.17
CA LEU A 12 -5.58 -0.35 -13.73
C LEU A 12 -5.42 0.97 -13.00
N PRO A 13 -5.97 1.11 -11.78
CA PRO A 13 -5.92 2.37 -11.06
C PRO A 13 -4.46 2.75 -10.72
N ALA A 14 -4.12 4.03 -10.89
CA ALA A 14 -2.82 4.61 -10.55
C ALA A 14 -2.62 4.64 -9.03
N THR A 15 -2.36 3.48 -8.46
CA THR A 15 -2.24 3.25 -7.01
C THR A 15 -0.91 2.58 -6.70
N ALA A 16 -0.36 2.90 -5.53
CA ALA A 16 0.87 2.27 -5.04
C ALA A 16 0.77 0.74 -4.98
N GLN A 17 -0.45 0.21 -4.79
CA GLN A 17 -0.70 -1.22 -4.80
C GLN A 17 -0.46 -1.86 -6.17
N VAL A 18 -0.98 -1.26 -7.24
CA VAL A 18 -0.76 -1.72 -8.62
C VAL A 18 0.72 -1.64 -8.96
N ALA A 19 1.38 -0.54 -8.62
CA ALA A 19 2.82 -0.36 -8.86
C ALA A 19 3.65 -1.45 -8.15
N LYS A 20 3.37 -1.72 -6.87
CA LYS A 20 4.05 -2.77 -6.10
C LYS A 20 3.85 -4.17 -6.69
N GLN A 21 2.62 -4.51 -7.08
CA GLN A 21 2.34 -5.81 -7.68
C GLN A 21 3.00 -5.99 -9.05
N LYS A 22 2.95 -4.95 -9.91
CA LYS A 22 3.66 -4.94 -11.20
C LYS A 22 5.18 -5.13 -11.00
N ALA A 23 5.76 -4.45 -10.02
CA ALA A 23 7.20 -4.56 -9.72
C ALA A 23 7.60 -5.97 -9.26
N MET A 24 6.83 -6.57 -8.35
CA MET A 24 7.07 -7.95 -7.89
C MET A 24 6.95 -8.95 -9.04
N TYR A 25 5.89 -8.83 -9.84
CA TYR A 25 5.68 -9.68 -11.01
C TYR A 25 6.85 -9.58 -12.01
N LEU A 26 7.28 -8.36 -12.35
CA LEU A 26 8.39 -8.21 -13.30
C LEU A 26 9.71 -8.75 -12.73
N GLY A 27 9.97 -8.56 -11.44
CA GLY A 27 11.13 -9.14 -10.77
C GLY A 27 11.15 -10.67 -10.86
N GLU A 28 10.01 -11.32 -10.65
CA GLU A 28 9.89 -12.78 -10.81
C GLU A 28 10.08 -13.23 -12.25
N VAL A 29 9.52 -12.51 -13.22
CA VAL A 29 9.67 -12.81 -14.65
C VAL A 29 11.13 -12.70 -15.07
N PHE A 30 11.82 -11.61 -14.71
CA PHE A 30 13.24 -11.46 -15.04
C PHE A 30 14.10 -12.56 -14.41
N ASN A 31 13.84 -12.92 -13.14
CA ASN A 31 14.56 -14.00 -12.48
C ASN A 31 14.30 -15.38 -13.13
N LYS A 32 13.08 -15.62 -13.65
CA LYS A 32 12.74 -16.86 -14.38
C LYS A 32 13.40 -16.90 -15.75
N CYS A 33 13.34 -15.84 -16.53
CA CYS A 33 14.00 -15.74 -17.84
C CYS A 33 15.52 -15.89 -17.72
N ALA A 34 16.13 -15.30 -16.69
CA ALA A 34 17.56 -15.43 -16.43
C ALA A 34 17.98 -16.88 -16.10
N LYS A 35 17.11 -17.68 -15.49
CA LYS A 35 17.40 -19.08 -15.12
C LYS A 35 17.10 -20.09 -16.23
N ASN A 36 16.00 -19.90 -16.95
CA ASN A 36 15.46 -20.91 -17.87
C ASN A 36 15.59 -20.55 -19.36
N GLY A 37 16.16 -19.37 -19.67
CA GLY A 37 16.27 -18.88 -21.04
C GLY A 37 14.97 -18.25 -21.57
N GLN A 38 14.98 -17.86 -22.85
CA GLN A 38 13.88 -17.09 -23.48
C GLN A 38 12.57 -17.89 -23.66
N ASP A 39 12.61 -19.22 -23.57
CA ASP A 39 11.46 -20.10 -23.86
C ASP A 39 10.53 -20.34 -22.65
N THR A 40 10.58 -19.43 -21.67
CA THR A 40 9.79 -19.57 -20.45
C THR A 40 8.37 -19.07 -20.67
N GLN A 41 7.37 -19.92 -20.42
CA GLN A 41 5.97 -19.52 -20.38
C GLN A 41 5.75 -18.50 -19.25
N ILE A 42 5.47 -17.24 -19.62
CA ILE A 42 5.22 -16.15 -18.68
C ILE A 42 3.71 -15.99 -18.51
N PRO A 43 3.14 -16.18 -17.30
CA PRO A 43 1.72 -15.96 -17.06
C PRO A 43 1.39 -14.46 -17.15
N GLU A 44 0.21 -14.11 -17.62
CA GLU A 44 -0.25 -12.72 -17.68
C GLU A 44 -0.38 -12.09 -16.28
N PHE A 45 -0.20 -10.77 -16.21
CA PHE A 45 -0.32 -10.04 -14.96
C PHE A 45 -1.81 -9.90 -14.55
N ASN A 46 -2.18 -10.46 -13.39
CA ASN A 46 -3.50 -10.30 -12.81
C ASN A 46 -3.44 -9.43 -11.54
N PHE A 47 -4.12 -8.29 -11.56
CA PHE A 47 -4.17 -7.37 -10.42
C PHE A 47 -5.13 -7.89 -9.33
N LYS A 48 -4.61 -8.03 -8.11
CA LYS A 48 -5.43 -8.37 -6.93
C LYS A 48 -5.72 -7.11 -6.13
N ASN A 49 -6.95 -6.62 -6.16
CA ASN A 49 -7.40 -5.52 -5.30
C ASN A 49 -7.46 -6.00 -3.84
N ARG A 50 -6.87 -5.24 -2.92
CA ARG A 50 -6.81 -5.58 -1.47
C ARG A 50 -7.69 -4.66 -0.63
N GLY A 51 -8.52 -3.87 -1.27
CA GLY A 51 -9.29 -2.81 -0.64
C GLY A 51 -8.57 -1.46 -0.66
N SER A 52 -9.24 -0.47 -0.09
CA SER A 52 -8.76 0.89 0.06
C SER A 52 -8.98 1.36 1.50
N MET A 53 -8.17 2.32 1.95
CA MET A 53 -8.34 2.92 3.27
C MET A 53 -8.07 4.41 3.20
N ALA A 54 -8.89 5.21 3.88
CA ALA A 54 -8.79 6.66 3.88
C ALA A 54 -8.93 7.20 5.30
N TYR A 55 -8.02 8.11 5.68
CA TYR A 55 -8.17 8.90 6.90
C TYR A 55 -9.12 10.07 6.63
N ILE A 56 -10.18 10.22 7.44
CA ILE A 56 -11.24 11.22 7.22
C ILE A 56 -11.16 12.42 8.17
N GLY A 57 -10.20 12.45 9.09
CA GLY A 57 -10.10 13.49 10.13
C GLY A 57 -10.62 12.99 11.47
N SER A 58 -10.55 13.84 12.51
CA SER A 58 -11.16 13.58 13.83
C SER A 58 -10.82 12.23 14.47
N TRP A 59 -9.63 11.68 14.23
CA TRP A 59 -9.23 10.34 14.71
C TRP A 59 -10.10 9.20 14.15
N GLU A 60 -10.68 9.39 12.98
CA GLU A 60 -11.50 8.43 12.27
C GLU A 60 -10.88 8.07 10.93
N ALA A 61 -11.08 6.83 10.51
CA ALA A 61 -10.73 6.37 9.18
C ALA A 61 -11.86 5.50 8.64
N VAL A 62 -11.85 5.30 7.33
CA VAL A 62 -12.73 4.38 6.63
C VAL A 62 -11.85 3.35 5.95
N VAL A 63 -12.16 2.08 6.18
CA VAL A 63 -11.51 0.93 5.57
C VAL A 63 -12.55 0.23 4.73
N ASP A 64 -12.28 0.09 3.44
CA ASP A 64 -13.10 -0.67 2.50
C ASP A 64 -12.29 -1.85 1.97
N MET A 65 -12.52 -3.03 2.53
CA MET A 65 -11.95 -4.29 2.05
C MET A 65 -13.00 -5.17 1.36
N THR A 66 -14.06 -4.58 0.80
CA THR A 66 -15.08 -5.28 0.00
C THR A 66 -14.46 -6.22 -1.06
N PRO A 67 -13.35 -5.89 -1.75
CA PRO A 67 -12.70 -6.78 -2.72
C PRO A 67 -12.11 -8.07 -2.12
N VAL A 68 -11.89 -8.11 -0.80
CA VAL A 68 -11.28 -9.24 -0.07
C VAL A 68 -12.33 -9.99 0.75
N HIS A 69 -13.24 -9.26 1.42
CA HIS A 69 -14.31 -9.83 2.22
C HIS A 69 -15.54 -8.90 2.23
N GLN A 70 -16.72 -9.42 1.90
CA GLN A 70 -17.96 -8.65 1.74
C GLN A 70 -18.41 -7.86 3.00
N LYS A 71 -17.90 -8.20 4.18
CA LYS A 71 -18.23 -7.54 5.46
C LYS A 71 -17.10 -6.68 6.04
N ALA A 72 -15.96 -6.56 5.37
CA ALA A 72 -14.80 -5.85 5.90
C ALA A 72 -14.79 -4.37 5.50
N THR A 73 -15.94 -3.71 5.66
CA THR A 73 -16.11 -2.27 5.45
C THR A 73 -16.50 -1.65 6.77
N GLU A 74 -15.55 -0.96 7.39
CA GLU A 74 -15.68 -0.42 8.74
C GLU A 74 -15.17 1.03 8.78
N GLY A 75 -15.88 1.87 9.52
CA GLY A 75 -15.55 3.28 9.70
C GLY A 75 -15.47 3.65 11.18
N GLY A 76 -14.70 4.68 11.50
CA GLY A 76 -14.60 5.27 12.83
C GLY A 76 -13.23 5.07 13.50
N HIS A 77 -13.21 5.13 14.83
CA HIS A 77 -11.96 5.09 15.61
C HIS A 77 -11.23 3.74 15.56
N PHE A 78 -11.95 2.62 15.47
CA PHE A 78 -11.33 1.29 15.32
C PHE A 78 -10.66 1.14 13.95
N ALA A 79 -11.34 1.58 12.89
CA ALA A 79 -10.78 1.66 11.54
C ALA A 79 -9.54 2.57 11.51
N TRP A 80 -9.52 3.66 12.28
CA TRP A 80 -8.35 4.53 12.43
C TRP A 80 -7.15 3.83 13.08
N PHE A 81 -7.36 3.08 14.15
CA PHE A 81 -6.30 2.32 14.80
C PHE A 81 -5.75 1.23 13.87
N PHE A 82 -6.65 0.55 13.15
CA PHE A 82 -6.28 -0.44 12.14
C PHE A 82 -5.46 0.19 11.01
N TRP A 83 -5.91 1.33 10.49
CA TRP A 83 -5.21 2.10 9.46
C TRP A 83 -3.77 2.43 9.91
N ARG A 84 -3.58 2.97 11.12
CA ARG A 84 -2.24 3.26 11.65
C ARG A 84 -1.36 2.01 11.76
N SER A 85 -1.93 0.91 12.24
CA SER A 85 -1.22 -0.37 12.38
C SER A 85 -0.79 -0.94 11.02
N ALA A 86 -1.67 -0.88 10.02
CA ALA A 86 -1.37 -1.33 8.66
C ALA A 86 -0.22 -0.51 8.03
N TYR A 87 -0.22 0.81 8.19
CA TYR A 87 0.85 1.69 7.70
C TYR A 87 2.21 1.41 8.36
N LEU A 88 2.22 1.14 9.67
CA LEU A 88 3.45 0.74 10.37
C LEU A 88 3.97 -0.60 9.84
N SER A 89 3.09 -1.57 9.58
CA SER A 89 3.47 -2.86 9.03
C SER A 89 4.01 -2.74 7.59
N MET A 90 3.42 -1.86 6.77
CA MET A 90 3.85 -1.58 5.39
C MET A 90 5.16 -0.77 5.30
N SER A 91 5.61 -0.18 6.40
CA SER A 91 6.86 0.58 6.42
C SER A 91 8.07 -0.33 6.17
N VAL A 92 8.87 0.02 5.17
CA VAL A 92 9.94 -0.85 4.62
C VAL A 92 11.18 -0.93 5.53
N SER A 93 11.47 0.12 6.31
CA SER A 93 12.69 0.22 7.13
C SER A 93 12.39 0.20 8.62
N LEU A 94 13.24 -0.47 9.41
CA LEU A 94 13.18 -0.46 10.87
C LEU A 94 13.30 0.95 11.45
N ARG A 95 14.11 1.80 10.82
CA ARG A 95 14.23 3.23 11.17
C ARG A 95 12.88 3.91 11.07
N ASN A 96 12.17 3.74 9.94
CA ASN A 96 10.84 4.34 9.76
C ASN A 96 9.81 3.73 10.72
N LYS A 97 9.89 2.42 10.99
CA LYS A 97 9.00 1.75 11.96
C LYS A 97 9.12 2.33 13.38
N ILE A 98 10.29 2.81 13.78
CA ILE A 98 10.49 3.46 15.09
C ILE A 98 10.21 4.96 15.01
N GLN A 99 10.63 5.63 13.94
CA GLN A 99 10.53 7.08 13.81
C GLN A 99 9.07 7.55 13.66
N ILE A 100 8.20 6.76 13.01
CA ILE A 100 6.77 7.12 12.83
C ILE A 100 6.02 7.17 14.17
N PRO A 101 6.04 6.13 15.04
CA PRO A 101 5.44 6.21 16.37
C PRO A 101 6.03 7.32 17.24
N MET A 102 7.34 7.56 17.16
CA MET A 102 7.99 8.64 17.91
C MET A 102 7.44 10.01 17.51
N PHE A 103 7.25 10.28 16.21
CA PHE A 103 6.61 11.52 15.78
C PHE A 103 5.15 11.62 16.19
N TRP A 104 4.40 10.52 16.16
CA TRP A 104 3.02 10.51 16.66
C TRP A 104 2.95 10.83 18.15
N PHE A 105 3.86 10.26 18.94
CA PHE A 105 3.98 10.53 20.37
C PHE A 105 4.37 11.98 20.63
N LEU A 106 5.39 12.49 19.93
CA LEU A 106 5.81 13.88 20.06
C LEU A 106 4.67 14.85 19.68
N THR A 107 3.92 14.54 18.62
CA THR A 107 2.75 15.32 18.21
C THR A 107 1.63 15.29 19.27
N TRP A 108 1.49 14.17 19.98
CA TRP A 108 0.51 14.02 21.05
C TRP A 108 0.92 14.80 22.32
N VAL A 109 2.21 14.79 22.67
CA VAL A 109 2.74 15.46 23.88
C VAL A 109 2.96 16.96 23.68
N ALA A 110 3.59 17.36 22.56
CA ALA A 110 4.04 18.72 22.30
C ALA A 110 3.17 19.48 21.28
N GLY A 111 2.14 18.84 20.73
CA GLY A 111 1.38 19.38 19.59
C GLY A 111 2.11 19.20 18.26
N ARG A 112 1.42 19.46 17.13
CA ARG A 112 2.08 19.47 15.81
C ARG A 112 3.05 20.65 15.77
N ASP A 113 4.33 20.36 15.59
CA ASP A 113 5.29 21.39 15.21
C ASP A 113 4.89 21.96 13.84
N ILE A 114 4.54 23.24 13.83
CA ILE A 114 4.12 24.02 12.64
C ILE A 114 5.22 24.97 12.18
N THR A 115 6.39 24.91 12.79
CA THR A 115 7.48 25.84 12.50
C THR A 115 8.07 25.53 11.12
N ARG A 116 7.80 26.41 10.16
CA ARG A 116 8.42 26.38 8.83
C ARG A 116 9.72 27.19 8.91
N PHE A 117 10.86 26.50 8.91
CA PHE A 117 12.14 27.10 8.55
C PHE A 117 12.61 26.50 7.22
#